data_AF-A0A7W0L9E1-F1
#
_entry.id   AF-A0A7W0L9E1-F1
#
_cell.length_a   1.000
_cell.length_b   1.000
_cell.length_c   1.000
_cell.angle_alpha   90.00
_cell.angle_beta   90.00
_cell.angle_gamma   90.00
#
_symmetry.space_group_name_H-M   'P 1'
#
loop_
_entity.id
_entity.type
_entity.pdbx_description
1 polymer ?
#
loop_
_entity_poly.entity_id
_entity_poly.type
_entity_poly.pdbx_seq_one_letter_code
_entity_poly.pdbx_strand_id
1 'polypeptide(L)'
;MVWSTATGFGAPASAADPPQGFSQNAPIGLTLERNKEILASALRVDLTRDYATLPLHRGTVQGLTVWYVITDVSDQRIARQLGLNFAPKLVNAPRDCPACVQEVTTSSPVLGRAPVEFQGTPDFSPTRTVIPGPDPTPFPPQAFTVGAEGGANYSPYVRVIGNESVIYNAPIVATGDGPFDVTTHTDTHDRLLGIDTIRMTADALYVRAFANGEPVFYLSFESSDAFTSTLERITFVPALHDLPFQNGGGDPDSARASIFTFVNAQTGLELRPGPRGATDGPGRSQGLTHALSFDIATRDASVSDPALLDALRRGADVSNILDVAPTNLLARDRREYSPAWDLNVGVYTDEAVALGLNDLKTDANTVRMLAAQGYITAPGGLPLGSSNTEINCPVLGFPNAPPLGPRIPPPGD
;
A
#
# COMPACT_ATOMS: atom_id res chain seq x y z
N MET A 1 47.40 21.01 39.03
CA MET A 1 46.58 21.71 38.03
C MET A 1 46.60 20.82 36.79
N VAL A 2 45.55 20.00 36.66
CA VAL A 2 45.46 18.85 35.73
C VAL A 2 44.64 19.32 34.53
N TRP A 3 45.20 19.20 33.32
CA TRP A 3 44.44 19.37 32.08
C TRP A 3 43.97 18.00 31.62
N SER A 4 42.65 17.88 31.52
CA SER A 4 41.89 16.71 31.11
C SER A 4 42.10 16.41 29.62
N THR A 5 42.38 15.15 29.30
CA THR A 5 42.45 14.62 27.93
C THR A 5 41.05 14.31 27.42
N ALA A 6 40.74 14.82 26.24
CA ALA A 6 39.53 14.51 25.49
C ALA A 6 39.50 13.01 25.13
N THR A 7 38.46 12.31 25.59
CA THR A 7 38.13 10.94 25.16
C THR A 7 37.37 10.97 23.85
N GLY A 8 37.73 10.05 22.96
CA GLY A 8 37.38 10.04 21.55
C GLY A 8 35.90 9.84 21.23
N PHE A 9 35.54 10.37 20.07
CA PHE A 9 34.33 10.04 19.33
C PHE A 9 34.27 8.52 19.13
N GLY A 10 33.22 7.90 19.68
CA GLY A 10 32.90 6.49 19.43
C GLY A 10 32.66 6.27 17.94
N ALA A 11 33.25 5.20 17.41
CA ALA A 11 33.00 4.71 16.05
C ALA A 11 31.49 4.45 15.83
N PRO A 12 30.98 4.64 14.59
CA PRO A 12 29.59 4.34 14.30
C PRO A 12 29.31 2.84 14.49
N ALA A 13 28.07 2.55 14.89
CA ALA A 13 27.53 1.20 15.05
C ALA A 13 27.91 0.31 13.86
N SER A 14 28.18 -0.98 14.13
CA SER A 14 28.53 -1.95 13.08
C SER A 14 27.52 -1.89 11.95
N ALA A 15 28.01 -1.69 10.72
CA ALA A 15 27.20 -1.64 9.52
C ALA A 15 26.26 -2.86 9.47
N ALA A 16 24.97 -2.62 9.63
CA ALA A 16 23.95 -3.59 9.27
C ALA A 16 24.16 -3.97 7.80
N ASP A 17 23.88 -5.23 7.44
CA ASP A 17 23.91 -5.66 6.04
C ASP A 17 23.03 -4.72 5.20
N PRO A 18 23.45 -4.40 3.95
CA PRO A 18 22.66 -3.53 3.08
C PRO A 18 21.24 -4.09 2.94
N PRO A 19 20.21 -3.23 2.89
CA PRO A 19 18.83 -3.67 2.75
C PRO A 19 18.69 -4.57 1.53
N GLN A 20 18.18 -5.79 1.73
CA GLN A 20 17.97 -6.73 0.63
C GLN A 20 16.70 -6.34 -0.13
N GLY A 21 16.86 -6.02 -1.41
CA GLY A 21 15.74 -5.79 -2.32
C GLY A 21 15.01 -7.09 -2.70
N PHE A 22 14.07 -7.00 -3.63
CA PHE A 22 13.39 -8.18 -4.17
C PHE A 22 14.34 -9.00 -5.06
N SER A 23 14.50 -10.29 -4.74
CA SER A 23 15.27 -11.21 -5.58
C SER A 23 14.56 -11.46 -6.91
N GLN A 24 15.23 -11.22 -8.03
CA GLN A 24 14.68 -11.37 -9.39
C GLN A 24 14.70 -12.79 -9.94
N ASN A 25 15.33 -13.73 -9.23
CA ASN A 25 15.57 -15.07 -9.76
C ASN A 25 14.49 -16.09 -9.36
N ALA A 26 13.26 -15.64 -9.12
CA ALA A 26 12.14 -16.55 -8.91
C ALA A 26 11.86 -17.32 -10.21
N PRO A 27 11.92 -18.66 -10.22
CA PRO A 27 11.57 -19.46 -11.40
C PRO A 27 10.13 -19.17 -11.84
N ILE A 28 9.91 -19.14 -13.17
CA ILE A 28 8.58 -19.04 -13.78
C ILE A 28 7.69 -20.17 -13.25
N GLY A 29 6.50 -19.83 -12.73
CA GLY A 29 5.56 -20.77 -12.11
C GLY A 29 5.58 -20.80 -10.59
N LEU A 30 6.34 -19.91 -9.94
CA LEU A 30 6.38 -19.83 -8.47
C LEU A 30 5.09 -19.20 -7.92
N THR A 31 4.43 -19.93 -7.02
CA THR A 31 3.36 -19.42 -6.15
C THR A 31 3.95 -19.19 -4.77
N LEU A 32 3.49 -18.16 -4.06
CA LEU A 32 3.90 -17.94 -2.67
C LEU A 32 3.53 -19.14 -1.80
N GLU A 33 4.44 -19.57 -0.93
CA GLU A 33 4.16 -20.65 0.00
C GLU A 33 3.12 -20.20 1.03
N ARG A 34 2.17 -21.07 1.40
CA ARG A 34 1.06 -20.73 2.31
C ARG A 34 1.50 -20.19 3.67
N ASN A 35 2.64 -20.65 4.19
CA ASN A 35 3.22 -20.16 5.45
C ASN A 35 3.84 -18.75 5.34
N LYS A 36 3.92 -18.19 4.12
CA LYS A 36 4.39 -16.83 3.84
C LYS A 36 3.26 -15.86 3.48
N GLU A 37 2.04 -16.36 3.37
CA GLU A 37 0.84 -15.54 3.19
C GLU A 37 0.41 -14.95 4.54
N ILE A 38 0.10 -13.66 4.52
CA ILE A 38 -0.50 -12.94 5.66
C ILE A 38 -2.01 -12.92 5.48
N LEU A 39 -2.48 -12.56 4.28
CA LEU A 39 -3.88 -12.69 3.89
C LEU A 39 -4.19 -14.15 3.54
N ALA A 40 -4.50 -14.95 4.55
CA ALA A 40 -4.71 -16.40 4.41
C ALA A 40 -5.92 -16.78 3.53
N SER A 41 -6.86 -15.85 3.30
CA SER A 41 -8.00 -16.04 2.40
C SER A 41 -7.63 -15.99 0.93
N ALA A 42 -6.47 -15.42 0.57
CA ALA A 42 -5.99 -15.41 -0.81
C ALA A 42 -5.90 -16.85 -1.34
N LEU A 43 -6.48 -17.12 -2.51
CA LEU A 43 -6.50 -18.45 -3.10
C LEU A 43 -5.16 -18.82 -3.73
N ARG A 44 -4.40 -17.83 -4.20
CA ARG A 44 -3.06 -17.96 -4.78
C ARG A 44 -2.39 -16.61 -4.82
N VAL A 45 -1.07 -16.57 -4.62
CA VAL A 45 -0.22 -15.40 -4.94
C VAL A 45 0.80 -15.83 -5.99
N ASP A 46 0.62 -15.37 -7.22
CA ASP A 46 1.46 -15.72 -8.38
C ASP A 46 2.67 -14.79 -8.43
N LEU A 47 3.84 -15.28 -8.03
CA LEU A 47 5.09 -14.50 -7.96
C LEU A 47 5.73 -14.27 -9.33
N THR A 48 5.22 -14.95 -10.37
CA THR A 48 5.71 -14.82 -11.73
C THR A 48 4.97 -13.71 -12.47
N ARG A 49 3.68 -13.56 -12.20
CA ARG A 49 2.79 -12.61 -12.88
C ARG A 49 2.33 -11.46 -11.98
N ASP A 50 2.77 -11.43 -10.74
CA ASP A 50 2.55 -10.37 -9.74
C ASP A 50 1.10 -10.05 -9.39
N TYR A 51 0.24 -11.08 -9.35
CA TYR A 51 -1.14 -10.93 -8.88
C TYR A 51 -1.52 -11.94 -7.81
N ALA A 52 -2.52 -11.58 -7.01
CA ALA A 52 -3.20 -12.46 -6.07
C ALA A 52 -4.58 -12.85 -6.61
N THR A 53 -4.89 -14.14 -6.61
CA THR A 53 -6.25 -14.63 -6.82
C THR A 53 -6.99 -14.55 -5.49
N LEU A 54 -8.00 -13.70 -5.39
CA LEU A 54 -8.82 -13.46 -4.19
C LEU A 54 -10.20 -14.08 -4.33
N PRO A 55 -10.85 -14.52 -3.23
CA PRO A 55 -12.25 -14.86 -3.22
C PRO A 55 -13.12 -13.66 -3.62
N LEU A 56 -13.97 -13.85 -4.62
CA LEU A 56 -14.92 -12.86 -5.07
C LEU A 56 -16.26 -13.06 -4.37
N HIS A 57 -16.94 -11.96 -4.06
CA HIS A 57 -18.28 -11.96 -3.51
C HIS A 57 -19.20 -11.10 -4.37
N ARG A 58 -20.48 -11.48 -4.41
CA ARG A 58 -21.52 -10.73 -5.13
C ARG A 58 -22.32 -9.86 -4.18
N GLY A 59 -22.50 -8.60 -4.54
CA GLY A 59 -23.39 -7.66 -3.87
C GLY A 59 -24.32 -6.95 -4.86
N THR A 60 -25.11 -6.02 -4.33
CA THR A 60 -25.99 -5.15 -5.10
C THR A 60 -25.98 -3.72 -4.53
N VAL A 61 -26.21 -2.73 -5.40
CA VAL A 61 -26.47 -1.33 -5.02
C VAL A 61 -27.69 -0.89 -5.81
N GLN A 62 -28.85 -0.76 -5.17
CA GLN A 62 -30.09 -0.31 -5.82
C GLN A 62 -30.44 -1.11 -7.09
N GLY A 63 -30.17 -2.42 -7.06
CA GLY A 63 -30.39 -3.34 -8.18
C GLY A 63 -29.23 -3.46 -9.18
N LEU A 64 -28.21 -2.60 -9.12
CA LEU A 64 -26.96 -2.79 -9.86
C LEU A 64 -26.14 -3.90 -9.20
N THR A 65 -25.71 -4.90 -9.96
CA THR A 65 -24.76 -5.91 -9.46
C THR A 65 -23.41 -5.27 -9.19
N VAL A 66 -22.78 -5.60 -8.06
CA VAL A 66 -21.38 -5.25 -7.76
C VAL A 66 -20.61 -6.48 -7.30
N TRP A 67 -19.30 -6.47 -7.52
CA TRP A 67 -18.40 -7.56 -7.13
C TRP A 67 -17.32 -7.00 -6.23
N TYR A 68 -17.06 -7.68 -5.12
CA TYR A 68 -16.16 -7.17 -4.08
C TYR A 68 -15.30 -8.29 -3.49
N VAL A 69 -14.18 -7.92 -2.90
CA VAL A 69 -13.29 -8.81 -2.14
C VAL A 69 -13.32 -8.40 -0.67
N ILE A 70 -12.82 -9.24 0.24
CA ILE A 70 -12.68 -8.90 1.66
C ILE A 70 -11.26 -9.23 2.09
N THR A 71 -10.57 -8.27 2.71
CA THR A 71 -9.14 -8.42 3.03
C THR A 71 -8.81 -8.28 4.52
N ASP A 72 -9.50 -7.37 5.21
CA ASP A 72 -9.22 -7.05 6.62
C ASP A 72 -10.52 -6.93 7.42
N VAL A 73 -10.41 -7.11 8.73
CA VAL A 73 -11.52 -6.89 9.66
C VAL A 73 -11.01 -6.48 11.04
N SER A 74 -11.76 -5.60 11.71
CA SER A 74 -11.41 -5.08 13.04
C SER A 74 -11.59 -6.09 14.18
N ASP A 75 -12.27 -7.21 13.94
CA ASP A 75 -12.52 -8.25 14.93
C ASP A 75 -11.63 -9.48 14.72
N GLN A 76 -10.88 -9.86 15.76
CA GLN A 76 -9.87 -10.91 15.66
C GLN A 76 -10.47 -12.30 15.44
N ARG A 77 -11.68 -12.55 15.97
CA ARG A 77 -12.33 -13.86 15.83
C ARG A 77 -12.82 -14.03 14.41
N ILE A 78 -13.42 -12.99 13.82
CA ILE A 78 -13.88 -12.98 12.43
C ILE A 78 -12.67 -13.05 11.48
N ALA A 79 -11.59 -12.32 11.75
CA ALA A 79 -10.34 -12.40 10.98
C ALA A 79 -9.86 -13.85 10.85
N ARG A 80 -9.72 -14.56 11.98
CA ARG A 80 -9.34 -15.99 11.99
C ARG A 80 -10.36 -16.89 11.31
N GLN A 81 -11.65 -16.61 11.46
CA GLN A 81 -12.73 -17.41 10.88
C GLN A 81 -12.76 -17.34 9.35
N LEU A 82 -12.40 -16.18 8.79
CA LEU A 82 -12.46 -15.91 7.35
C LEU A 82 -11.10 -15.94 6.65
N GLY A 83 -10.00 -16.02 7.41
CA GLY A 83 -8.63 -15.92 6.86
C GLY A 83 -8.24 -14.49 6.47
N LEU A 84 -8.89 -13.49 7.07
CA LEU A 84 -8.61 -12.07 6.82
C LEU A 84 -7.51 -11.56 7.75
N ASN A 85 -6.91 -10.44 7.37
CA ASN A 85 -6.02 -9.70 8.24
C ASN A 85 -6.80 -9.11 9.42
N PHE A 86 -6.24 -9.22 10.63
CA PHE A 86 -6.80 -8.57 11.81
C PHE A 86 -6.30 -7.13 11.88
N ALA A 87 -7.20 -6.16 11.64
CA ALA A 87 -6.92 -4.73 11.59
C ALA A 87 -7.66 -3.96 12.70
N PRO A 88 -7.23 -4.07 13.96
CA PRO A 88 -7.97 -3.55 15.10
C PRO A 88 -8.26 -2.05 15.02
N LYS A 89 -7.36 -1.24 14.42
CA LYS A 89 -7.55 0.20 14.29
C LYS A 89 -8.78 0.57 13.46
N LEU A 90 -9.20 -0.27 12.51
CA LEU A 90 -10.39 0.01 11.70
C LEU A 90 -11.67 0.21 12.52
N VAL A 91 -11.75 -0.27 13.77
CA VAL A 91 -12.88 0.02 14.66
C VAL A 91 -13.09 1.52 14.88
N ASN A 92 -12.03 2.33 14.72
CA ASN A 92 -12.08 3.77 14.88
C ASN A 92 -12.52 4.52 13.62
N ALA A 93 -12.61 3.86 12.46
CA ALA A 93 -12.96 4.49 11.19
C ALA A 93 -14.26 5.32 11.21
N PRO A 94 -15.34 4.92 11.92
CA PRO A 94 -16.57 5.71 11.98
C PRO A 94 -16.49 6.96 12.87
N ARG A 95 -15.45 7.11 13.71
CA ARG A 95 -15.37 8.24 14.64
C ARG A 95 -15.19 9.52 13.82
N ASP A 96 -16.04 10.51 14.02
CA ASP A 96 -16.00 11.81 13.32
C ASP A 96 -15.98 11.76 11.78
N CYS A 97 -16.10 10.59 11.16
CA CYS A 97 -16.18 10.39 9.72
C CYS A 97 -17.27 9.36 9.35
N PRO A 98 -18.55 9.76 9.38
CA PRO A 98 -19.65 8.86 8.97
C PRO A 98 -19.56 8.46 7.49
N ALA A 99 -18.97 9.30 6.63
CA ALA A 99 -18.79 8.99 5.21
C ALA A 99 -17.65 7.99 4.94
N CYS A 100 -16.73 7.80 5.89
CA CYS A 100 -15.63 6.84 5.78
C CYS A 100 -16.08 5.39 5.95
N VAL A 101 -17.29 5.13 6.45
CA VAL A 101 -17.79 3.77 6.66
C VAL A 101 -19.18 3.64 6.06
N GLN A 102 -19.32 2.72 5.12
CA GLN A 102 -20.57 2.40 4.48
C GLN A 102 -21.34 1.35 5.28
N GLU A 103 -22.63 1.60 5.53
CA GLU A 103 -23.50 0.59 6.13
C GLU A 103 -24.02 -0.37 5.07
N VAL A 104 -23.95 -1.67 5.34
CA VAL A 104 -24.42 -2.69 4.41
C VAL A 104 -25.47 -3.58 5.04
N THR A 105 -26.41 -4.07 4.22
CA THR A 105 -27.44 -5.02 4.65
C THR A 105 -27.14 -6.40 4.09
N THR A 106 -27.22 -7.43 4.93
CA THR A 106 -27.10 -8.82 4.51
C THR A 106 -27.85 -9.73 5.49
N SER A 107 -28.24 -10.93 5.04
CA SER A 107 -28.92 -11.91 5.91
C SER A 107 -27.96 -12.66 6.84
N SER A 108 -26.66 -12.38 6.79
CA SER A 108 -25.64 -12.98 7.65
C SER A 108 -24.99 -11.93 8.55
N PRO A 109 -24.74 -12.21 9.84
CA PRO A 109 -24.00 -11.27 10.70
C PRO A 109 -22.51 -11.15 10.33
N VAL A 110 -22.01 -11.99 9.43
CA VAL A 110 -20.64 -12.01 8.94
C VAL A 110 -20.64 -11.77 7.43
N LEU A 111 -19.89 -10.76 6.99
CA LEU A 111 -19.80 -10.39 5.58
C LEU A 111 -19.26 -11.55 4.72
N GLY A 112 -19.70 -11.64 3.46
CA GLY A 112 -19.22 -12.63 2.49
C GLY A 112 -19.88 -14.01 2.57
N ARG A 113 -20.81 -14.24 3.51
CA ARG A 113 -21.58 -15.50 3.64
C ARG A 113 -22.94 -15.50 2.94
N ALA A 114 -23.43 -14.33 2.57
CA ALA A 114 -24.68 -14.11 1.85
C ALA A 114 -24.53 -12.87 0.98
N PRO A 115 -25.40 -12.66 -0.02
CA PRO A 115 -25.42 -11.42 -0.78
C PRO A 115 -25.50 -10.18 0.12
N VAL A 116 -24.88 -9.10 -0.33
CA VAL A 116 -24.76 -7.84 0.42
C VAL A 116 -25.37 -6.71 -0.39
N GLU A 117 -26.24 -5.92 0.23
CA GLU A 117 -26.71 -4.64 -0.32
C GLU A 117 -25.83 -3.50 0.22
N PHE A 118 -25.13 -2.84 -0.69
CA PHE A 118 -24.30 -1.66 -0.44
C PHE A 118 -25.11 -0.38 -0.73
N GLN A 119 -24.64 0.77 -0.23
CA GLN A 119 -25.34 2.08 -0.39
C GLN A 119 -24.83 2.92 -1.58
N GLY A 120 -23.66 2.56 -2.10
CA GLY A 120 -22.87 3.32 -3.05
C GLY A 120 -21.83 2.41 -3.68
N THR A 121 -21.34 2.83 -4.84
CA THR A 121 -20.43 2.08 -5.70
C THR A 121 -19.36 3.04 -6.23
N PRO A 122 -18.17 2.54 -6.59
CA PRO A 122 -17.28 3.29 -7.46
C PRO A 122 -17.86 3.40 -8.88
N ASP A 123 -17.48 4.46 -9.57
CA ASP A 123 -17.57 4.62 -11.02
C ASP A 123 -16.19 4.33 -11.62
N PHE A 124 -16.11 3.25 -12.40
CA PHE A 124 -14.90 2.79 -13.10
C PHE A 124 -14.82 3.33 -14.54
N SER A 125 -15.83 4.05 -15.02
CA SER A 125 -15.86 4.56 -16.39
C SER A 125 -14.85 5.67 -16.72
N PRO A 126 -14.30 6.47 -15.77
CA PRO A 126 -13.30 7.48 -16.08
C PRO A 126 -12.03 6.88 -16.70
N THR A 127 -11.42 7.64 -17.61
CA THR A 127 -10.11 7.25 -18.16
C THR A 127 -9.01 7.91 -17.37
N ARG A 128 -8.14 7.08 -16.82
CA ARG A 128 -6.94 7.48 -16.11
C ARG A 128 -5.93 8.15 -17.05
N THR A 129 -5.37 9.28 -16.67
CA THR A 129 -4.28 9.92 -17.41
C THR A 129 -3.25 10.52 -16.47
N VAL A 130 -1.98 10.52 -16.88
CA VAL A 130 -0.89 11.22 -16.19
C VAL A 130 -0.03 11.91 -17.22
N ILE A 131 0.23 13.20 -17.03
CA ILE A 131 1.22 13.96 -17.77
C ILE A 131 2.32 14.32 -16.78
N PRO A 132 3.49 13.67 -16.83
CA PRO A 132 4.62 14.01 -15.98
C PRO A 132 5.03 15.48 -16.13
N GLY A 133 5.62 16.04 -15.08
CA GLY A 133 6.31 17.32 -15.18
C GLY A 133 7.55 17.23 -16.10
N PRO A 134 8.21 18.36 -16.38
CA PRO A 134 9.39 18.36 -17.23
C PRO A 134 10.57 17.63 -16.58
N ASP A 135 11.35 16.92 -17.41
CA ASP A 135 12.63 16.35 -16.99
C ASP A 135 13.63 17.45 -16.57
N PRO A 136 14.54 17.17 -15.61
CA PRO A 136 14.73 15.91 -14.90
C PRO A 136 13.89 15.76 -13.62
N THR A 137 12.92 16.66 -13.38
CA THR A 137 12.11 16.72 -12.16
C THR A 137 10.62 16.57 -12.50
N PRO A 138 10.18 15.37 -12.92
CA PRO A 138 8.81 15.15 -13.38
C PRO A 138 7.74 15.19 -12.27
N PHE A 139 8.15 15.34 -11.00
CA PHE A 139 7.25 15.58 -9.88
C PHE A 139 7.27 17.06 -9.48
N PRO A 140 6.12 17.72 -9.28
CA PRO A 140 4.76 17.19 -9.46
C PRO A 140 4.40 17.00 -10.95
N PRO A 141 3.42 16.13 -11.29
CA PRO A 141 2.94 16.02 -12.66
C PRO A 141 2.32 17.34 -13.15
N GLN A 142 2.32 17.56 -14.46
CA GLN A 142 1.67 18.71 -15.09
C GLN A 142 0.14 18.60 -15.04
N ALA A 143 -0.40 17.41 -15.27
CA ALA A 143 -1.83 17.13 -15.24
C ALA A 143 -2.08 15.64 -14.98
N PHE A 144 -3.27 15.31 -14.48
CA PHE A 144 -3.71 13.94 -14.31
C PHE A 144 -5.24 13.86 -14.23
N THR A 145 -5.79 12.67 -14.48
CA THR A 145 -7.18 12.30 -14.24
C THR A 145 -7.24 10.95 -13.55
N VAL A 146 -8.13 10.80 -12.57
CA VAL A 146 -8.37 9.53 -11.87
C VAL A 146 -9.02 8.51 -12.82
N GLY A 147 -8.71 7.23 -12.65
CA GLY A 147 -9.33 6.13 -13.41
C GLY A 147 -10.67 5.67 -12.82
N ALA A 148 -10.79 5.71 -11.50
CA ALA A 148 -12.03 5.37 -10.82
C ALA A 148 -12.30 6.36 -9.67
N GLU A 149 -13.58 6.63 -9.42
CA GLU A 149 -14.01 7.53 -8.35
C GLU A 149 -15.14 6.90 -7.53
N GLY A 150 -15.04 7.01 -6.20
CA GLY A 150 -16.08 6.60 -5.28
C GLY A 150 -17.33 7.45 -5.46
N GLY A 151 -18.45 6.83 -5.83
CA GLY A 151 -19.74 7.50 -5.89
C GLY A 151 -20.25 7.91 -4.50
N ALA A 152 -21.40 8.59 -4.48
CA ALA A 152 -22.06 8.97 -3.24
C ALA A 152 -22.28 7.73 -2.33
N ASN A 153 -21.93 7.87 -1.04
CA ASN A 153 -22.03 6.83 -0.02
C ASN A 153 -21.16 5.57 -0.26
N TYR A 154 -20.19 5.62 -1.18
CA TYR A 154 -19.20 4.56 -1.31
C TYR A 154 -18.08 4.73 -0.27
N SER A 155 -17.72 3.61 0.36
CA SER A 155 -16.47 3.43 1.09
C SER A 155 -16.09 1.95 1.03
N PRO A 156 -14.78 1.61 0.93
CA PRO A 156 -14.34 0.23 1.07
C PRO A 156 -14.51 -0.29 2.50
N TYR A 157 -14.57 0.60 3.49
CA TYR A 157 -14.80 0.22 4.87
C TYR A 157 -16.29 0.07 5.12
N VAL A 158 -16.71 -1.13 5.52
CA VAL A 158 -18.13 -1.44 5.68
C VAL A 158 -18.45 -1.98 7.07
N ARG A 159 -19.65 -1.71 7.54
CA ARG A 159 -20.23 -2.35 8.72
C ARG A 159 -21.61 -2.92 8.40
N VAL A 160 -21.90 -4.10 8.95
CA VAL A 160 -23.20 -4.75 8.77
C VAL A 160 -24.20 -4.12 9.75
N ILE A 161 -25.36 -3.71 9.26
CA ILE A 161 -26.45 -3.20 10.11
C ILE A 161 -26.85 -4.29 11.12
N GLY A 162 -26.94 -3.93 12.40
CA GLY A 162 -27.14 -4.87 13.51
C GLY A 162 -25.85 -5.51 14.06
N ASN A 163 -24.69 -5.16 13.51
CA ASN A 163 -23.37 -5.48 14.07
C ASN A 163 -22.38 -4.34 13.80
N GLU A 164 -22.70 -3.14 14.30
CA GLU A 164 -21.96 -1.91 13.98
C GLU A 164 -20.56 -1.85 14.63
N SER A 165 -20.24 -2.79 15.53
CA SER A 165 -18.95 -2.86 16.23
C SER A 165 -17.80 -3.44 15.40
N VAL A 166 -18.11 -4.01 14.22
CA VAL A 166 -17.14 -4.67 13.35
C VAL A 166 -17.04 -3.93 12.03
N ILE A 167 -15.83 -3.50 11.69
CA ILE A 167 -15.52 -2.85 10.42
C ILE A 167 -14.74 -3.84 9.56
N TYR A 168 -15.20 -4.04 8.33
CA TYR A 168 -14.53 -4.85 7.31
C TYR A 168 -13.91 -3.92 6.28
N ASN A 169 -12.79 -4.33 5.71
CA ASN A 169 -12.30 -3.79 4.45
C ASN A 169 -12.81 -4.66 3.30
N ALA A 170 -13.71 -4.12 2.50
CA ALA A 170 -14.47 -4.83 1.48
C ALA A 170 -14.59 -4.03 0.16
N PRO A 171 -13.47 -3.76 -0.52
CA PRO A 171 -13.44 -2.93 -1.73
C PRO A 171 -14.24 -3.58 -2.87
N ILE A 172 -15.03 -2.77 -3.57
CA ILE A 172 -15.71 -3.18 -4.81
C ILE A 172 -14.67 -3.16 -5.94
N VAL A 173 -14.58 -4.24 -6.70
CA VAL A 173 -13.58 -4.43 -7.77
C VAL A 173 -14.18 -4.50 -9.18
N ALA A 174 -15.51 -4.64 -9.30
CA ALA A 174 -16.21 -4.54 -10.58
C ALA A 174 -17.69 -4.20 -10.39
N THR A 175 -18.30 -3.58 -11.40
CA THR A 175 -19.74 -3.25 -11.44
C THR A 175 -20.42 -3.90 -12.64
N GLY A 176 -21.71 -4.20 -12.52
CA GLY A 176 -22.51 -4.82 -13.58
C GLY A 176 -22.42 -6.36 -13.65
N ASP A 177 -22.99 -6.90 -14.73
CA ASP A 177 -23.12 -8.35 -14.98
C ASP A 177 -22.10 -8.88 -16.01
N GLY A 178 -21.16 -8.03 -16.45
CA GLY A 178 -20.17 -8.31 -17.48
C GLY A 178 -20.71 -8.23 -18.92
N PRO A 179 -19.87 -8.55 -19.93
CA PRO A 179 -18.47 -8.96 -19.80
C PRO A 179 -17.59 -7.86 -19.22
N PHE A 180 -16.68 -8.23 -18.32
CA PHE A 180 -15.81 -7.29 -17.62
C PHE A 180 -14.60 -6.90 -18.45
N ASP A 181 -14.30 -5.62 -18.45
CA ASP A 181 -13.18 -5.01 -19.14
C ASP A 181 -11.99 -4.83 -18.20
N VAL A 182 -11.06 -5.78 -18.22
CA VAL A 182 -9.75 -5.72 -17.54
C VAL A 182 -8.65 -5.16 -18.46
N THR A 183 -9.04 -4.56 -19.59
CA THR A 183 -8.13 -3.96 -20.55
C THR A 183 -8.09 -2.45 -20.41
N THR A 184 -9.26 -1.82 -20.47
CA THR A 184 -9.44 -0.38 -20.31
C THR A 184 -10.19 -0.01 -19.03
N HIS A 185 -10.53 -1.01 -18.19
CA HIS A 185 -11.05 -0.83 -16.85
C HIS A 185 -12.36 -0.05 -16.73
N THR A 186 -13.17 -0.02 -17.79
CA THR A 186 -14.42 0.77 -17.80
C THR A 186 -15.50 0.31 -16.80
N ASP A 187 -15.43 -0.94 -16.33
CA ASP A 187 -16.32 -1.54 -15.33
C ASP A 187 -15.57 -2.37 -14.27
N THR A 188 -14.24 -2.23 -14.20
CA THR A 188 -13.38 -2.93 -13.23
C THR A 188 -12.36 -2.02 -12.60
N HIS A 189 -11.85 -2.41 -11.44
CA HIS A 189 -10.74 -1.72 -10.78
C HIS A 189 -9.45 -1.75 -11.64
N ASP A 190 -8.71 -0.63 -11.72
CA ASP A 190 -7.52 -0.45 -12.60
C ASP A 190 -6.35 -1.42 -12.34
N ARG A 191 -6.36 -2.14 -11.21
CA ARG A 191 -5.40 -3.19 -10.85
C ARG A 191 -5.93 -4.62 -11.05
N LEU A 192 -7.12 -4.80 -11.61
CA LEU A 192 -7.73 -6.11 -11.80
C LEU A 192 -7.29 -6.73 -13.14
N LEU A 193 -6.57 -7.84 -13.10
CA LEU A 193 -6.10 -8.55 -14.30
C LEU A 193 -7.07 -9.65 -14.77
N GLY A 194 -8.05 -10.01 -13.94
CA GLY A 194 -9.02 -11.03 -14.26
C GLY A 194 -10.14 -11.13 -13.24
N ILE A 195 -11.31 -11.57 -13.69
CA ILE A 195 -12.49 -11.81 -12.86
C ILE A 195 -13.26 -13.01 -13.42
N ASP A 196 -13.67 -13.92 -12.54
CA ASP A 196 -14.44 -15.11 -12.87
C ASP A 196 -15.63 -15.23 -11.90
N THR A 197 -16.83 -14.94 -12.41
CA THR A 197 -18.08 -14.94 -11.64
C THR A 197 -18.70 -16.33 -11.49
N ILE A 198 -18.12 -17.35 -12.13
CA ILE A 198 -18.52 -18.76 -11.96
C ILE A 198 -17.64 -19.40 -10.88
N ARG A 199 -16.31 -19.18 -10.95
CA ARG A 199 -15.36 -19.65 -9.93
C ARG A 199 -15.31 -18.76 -8.70
N MET A 200 -15.94 -17.58 -8.77
CA MET A 200 -15.94 -16.57 -7.72
C MET A 200 -14.52 -16.14 -7.34
N THR A 201 -13.75 -15.67 -8.32
CA THR A 201 -12.36 -15.22 -8.11
C THR A 201 -12.05 -13.91 -8.81
N ALA A 202 -11.18 -13.09 -8.20
CA ALA A 202 -10.60 -11.89 -8.79
C ALA A 202 -9.07 -11.96 -8.75
N ASP A 203 -8.39 -11.68 -9.85
CA ASP A 203 -6.94 -11.62 -9.95
C ASP A 203 -6.48 -10.16 -9.84
N ALA A 204 -6.00 -9.74 -8.67
CA ALA A 204 -5.58 -8.37 -8.38
C ALA A 204 -4.05 -8.24 -8.38
N LEU A 205 -3.52 -7.28 -9.15
CA LEU A 205 -2.11 -6.94 -9.16
C LEU A 205 -1.68 -6.44 -7.76
N TYR A 206 -0.59 -6.98 -7.23
CA TYR A 206 -0.01 -6.53 -5.97
C TYR A 206 1.20 -5.61 -6.19
N VAL A 207 1.54 -4.85 -5.16
CA VAL A 207 2.71 -3.97 -5.10
C VAL A 207 3.80 -4.60 -4.24
N ARG A 208 5.05 -4.33 -4.62
CA ARG A 208 6.26 -4.72 -3.90
C ARG A 208 6.69 -3.57 -2.99
N ALA A 209 6.84 -3.85 -1.71
CA ALA A 209 7.10 -2.84 -0.68
C ALA A 209 7.97 -3.38 0.44
N PHE A 210 8.14 -2.60 1.51
CA PHE A 210 8.87 -3.03 2.70
C PHE A 210 8.03 -2.78 3.95
N ALA A 211 8.15 -3.66 4.94
CA ALA A 211 7.63 -3.44 6.27
C ALA A 211 8.70 -3.85 7.28
N ASN A 212 8.96 -3.02 8.29
CA ASN A 212 9.91 -3.33 9.36
C ASN A 212 11.28 -3.84 8.85
N GLY A 213 11.75 -3.30 7.71
CA GLY A 213 13.00 -3.66 7.07
C GLY A 213 12.97 -4.88 6.14
N GLU A 214 11.87 -5.65 6.11
CA GLU A 214 11.70 -6.83 5.27
C GLU A 214 10.84 -6.54 4.02
N PRO A 215 11.13 -7.18 2.87
CA PRO A 215 10.25 -7.09 1.71
C PRO A 215 8.87 -7.69 1.99
N VAL A 216 7.82 -7.06 1.47
CA VAL A 216 6.42 -7.52 1.55
C VAL A 216 5.68 -7.31 0.23
N PHE A 217 4.57 -8.01 0.08
CA PHE A 217 3.57 -7.75 -0.95
C PHE A 217 2.34 -7.11 -0.30
N TYR A 218 1.76 -6.10 -0.94
CA TYR A 218 0.47 -5.54 -0.54
C TYR A 218 -0.45 -5.36 -1.74
N LEU A 219 -1.76 -5.40 -1.50
CA LEU A 219 -2.80 -5.00 -2.45
C LEU A 219 -3.16 -3.55 -2.19
N SER A 220 -3.67 -2.81 -3.17
CA SER A 220 -4.09 -1.42 -2.97
C SER A 220 -5.30 -1.10 -3.84
N PHE A 221 -6.31 -0.48 -3.23
CA PHE A 221 -7.68 -0.42 -3.75
C PHE A 221 -8.29 0.99 -3.76
N GLU A 222 -8.01 1.81 -2.75
CA GLU A 222 -8.55 3.17 -2.64
C GLU A 222 -7.52 4.14 -2.10
N SER A 223 -7.68 5.43 -2.42
CA SER A 223 -7.01 6.50 -1.70
C SER A 223 -7.88 7.74 -1.58
N SER A 224 -7.65 8.52 -0.52
CA SER A 224 -8.30 9.81 -0.32
C SER A 224 -7.75 10.96 -1.17
N ASP A 225 -6.64 10.74 -1.89
CA ASP A 225 -5.98 11.76 -2.69
C ASP A 225 -6.04 11.41 -4.18
N ALA A 226 -6.46 12.36 -5.02
CA ALA A 226 -6.68 12.12 -6.44
C ALA A 226 -5.37 11.82 -7.19
N PHE A 227 -4.27 12.48 -6.81
CA PHE A 227 -2.97 12.21 -7.44
C PHE A 227 -2.44 10.83 -7.07
N THR A 228 -2.48 10.49 -5.78
CA THR A 228 -2.10 9.17 -5.26
C THR A 228 -2.96 8.06 -5.89
N SER A 229 -4.27 8.28 -5.98
CA SER A 229 -5.21 7.36 -6.64
C SER A 229 -4.83 7.12 -8.10
N THR A 230 -4.50 8.20 -8.81
CA THR A 230 -4.03 8.11 -10.19
C THR A 230 -2.71 7.37 -10.25
N LEU A 231 -1.70 7.74 -9.46
CA LEU A 231 -0.37 7.14 -9.55
C LEU A 231 -0.40 5.64 -9.25
N GLU A 232 -1.16 5.26 -8.23
CA GLU A 232 -1.33 3.87 -7.81
C GLU A 232 -2.31 3.08 -8.68
N ARG A 233 -3.14 3.68 -9.55
CA ARG A 233 -4.19 2.94 -10.30
C ARG A 233 -5.22 2.33 -9.34
N ILE A 234 -5.79 3.18 -8.50
CA ILE A 234 -6.76 2.82 -7.47
C ILE A 234 -7.90 3.83 -7.44
N THR A 235 -8.99 3.44 -6.78
CA THR A 235 -10.21 4.25 -6.74
C THR A 235 -10.02 5.48 -5.84
N PHE A 236 -10.33 6.66 -6.37
CA PHE A 236 -10.33 7.89 -5.59
C PHE A 236 -11.57 7.99 -4.71
N VAL A 237 -11.40 8.05 -3.39
CA VAL A 237 -12.51 8.15 -2.42
C VAL A 237 -12.21 9.30 -1.45
N PRO A 238 -12.62 10.55 -1.78
CA PRO A 238 -12.21 11.74 -1.01
C PRO A 238 -12.63 11.70 0.46
N ALA A 239 -13.74 11.03 0.78
CA ALA A 239 -14.24 10.89 2.16
C ALA A 239 -13.21 10.24 3.10
N LEU A 240 -12.31 9.38 2.59
CA LEU A 240 -11.30 8.71 3.41
C LEU A 240 -10.28 9.69 4.02
N HIS A 241 -10.20 10.92 3.50
CA HIS A 241 -9.35 12.00 4.03
C HIS A 241 -9.69 12.35 5.49
N ASP A 242 -10.92 12.09 5.90
CA ASP A 242 -11.42 12.41 7.24
C ASP A 242 -11.27 11.23 8.22
N LEU A 243 -10.67 10.11 7.80
CA LEU A 243 -10.40 8.98 8.70
C LEU A 243 -9.57 9.40 9.93
N PRO A 244 -10.02 9.12 11.15
CA PRO A 244 -9.28 9.41 12.38
C PRO A 244 -7.97 8.64 12.46
N PHE A 245 -6.99 9.09 13.21
CA PHE A 245 -6.45 10.43 13.11
C PHE A 245 -5.10 10.31 12.39
N GLN A 246 -4.65 11.42 11.81
CA GLN A 246 -3.32 11.53 11.22
C GLN A 246 -2.22 11.13 12.22
N ASN A 247 -1.05 10.75 11.70
CA ASN A 247 0.09 10.29 12.48
C ASN A 247 -0.25 9.04 13.32
N GLY A 248 -1.01 8.12 12.73
CA GLY A 248 -1.58 6.95 13.39
C GLY A 248 -0.59 5.94 14.00
N GLY A 249 0.72 6.22 14.07
CA GLY A 249 1.64 5.40 14.85
C GLY A 249 1.46 5.67 16.35
N GLY A 250 0.88 4.73 17.09
CA GLY A 250 0.79 4.79 18.55
C GLY A 250 -0.38 5.60 19.13
N ASP A 251 -1.20 6.25 18.29
CA ASP A 251 -2.48 6.83 18.71
C ASP A 251 -3.56 5.72 18.78
N PRO A 252 -4.12 5.42 19.97
CA PRO A 252 -5.14 4.38 20.14
C PRO A 252 -6.50 4.72 19.52
N ASP A 253 -6.79 6.01 19.28
CA ASP A 253 -8.03 6.47 18.66
C ASP A 253 -7.91 6.61 17.13
N SER A 254 -6.70 6.42 16.59
CA SER A 254 -6.50 6.41 15.14
C SER A 254 -7.02 5.13 14.49
N ALA A 255 -7.59 5.27 13.30
CA ALA A 255 -7.92 4.21 12.36
C ALA A 255 -6.77 3.91 11.38
N ARG A 256 -5.74 4.77 11.33
CA ARG A 256 -4.66 4.70 10.35
C ARG A 256 -3.36 4.14 10.93
N ALA A 257 -2.51 3.60 10.05
CA ALA A 257 -1.11 3.24 10.33
C ALA A 257 -0.18 4.04 9.40
N SER A 258 1.09 4.27 9.76
CA SER A 258 1.97 5.11 8.92
C SER A 258 2.55 4.36 7.72
N ILE A 259 2.58 4.99 6.56
CA ILE A 259 3.32 4.55 5.37
C ILE A 259 4.21 5.69 4.87
N PHE A 260 5.37 5.36 4.29
CA PHE A 260 6.34 6.33 3.81
C PHE A 260 6.62 6.13 2.32
N THR A 261 6.66 7.24 1.60
CA THR A 261 7.17 7.34 0.24
C THR A 261 8.15 8.50 0.12
N PHE A 262 8.78 8.64 -1.04
CA PHE A 262 9.74 9.71 -1.28
C PHE A 262 9.51 10.40 -2.62
N VAL A 263 9.80 11.69 -2.73
CA VAL A 263 9.80 12.39 -4.02
C VAL A 263 11.03 12.02 -4.84
N ASN A 264 12.23 12.16 -4.26
CA ASN A 264 13.53 12.18 -4.95
C ASN A 264 14.50 11.09 -4.45
N ALA A 265 13.98 9.91 -4.08
CA ALA A 265 14.81 8.74 -3.80
C ALA A 265 15.39 8.12 -5.09
N GLN A 266 16.14 7.04 -4.93
CA GLN A 266 16.84 6.36 -6.02
C GLN A 266 15.92 6.04 -7.21
N THR A 267 16.33 6.43 -8.41
CA THR A 267 15.61 6.15 -9.66
C THR A 267 16.39 5.18 -10.57
N GLY A 268 15.67 4.50 -11.45
CA GLY A 268 16.21 3.70 -12.54
C GLY A 268 15.76 2.25 -12.50
N LEU A 269 15.60 1.65 -13.68
CA LEU A 269 15.29 0.23 -13.89
C LEU A 269 16.55 -0.61 -14.17
N GLU A 270 17.72 0.02 -14.20
CA GLU A 270 19.01 -0.62 -14.51
C GLU A 270 19.74 -1.11 -13.25
N LEU A 271 20.48 -2.21 -13.41
CA LEU A 271 21.50 -2.69 -12.47
C LEU A 271 22.53 -1.59 -12.22
N ARG A 272 22.60 -1.05 -11.00
CA ARG A 272 23.71 -0.15 -10.61
C ARG A 272 24.63 -0.90 -9.64
N PRO A 273 25.97 -0.80 -9.80
CA PRO A 273 26.88 -1.29 -8.78
C PRO A 273 26.60 -0.57 -7.46
N GLY A 274 26.31 -1.32 -6.40
CA GLY A 274 26.22 -0.78 -5.06
C GLY A 274 27.60 -0.30 -4.57
N PRO A 275 27.65 0.50 -3.49
CA PRO A 275 28.90 0.76 -2.79
C PRO A 275 29.62 -0.57 -2.49
N ARG A 276 30.93 -0.63 -2.74
CA ARG A 276 31.81 -1.81 -2.52
C ARG A 276 31.62 -3.01 -3.46
N GLY A 277 31.10 -2.82 -4.67
CA GLY A 277 31.15 -3.86 -5.71
C GLY A 277 30.09 -4.96 -5.56
N ALA A 278 29.01 -4.69 -4.83
CA ALA A 278 27.80 -5.49 -4.94
C ALA A 278 27.16 -5.21 -6.32
N THR A 279 26.97 -6.25 -7.13
CA THR A 279 26.18 -6.17 -8.36
C THR A 279 24.71 -6.18 -7.95
N ASP A 280 24.11 -5.00 -7.78
CA ASP A 280 22.74 -4.88 -7.30
C ASP A 280 21.75 -4.99 -8.46
N GLY A 281 20.73 -5.85 -8.28
CA GLY A 281 19.57 -6.08 -9.16
C GLY A 281 18.77 -4.81 -9.50
N PRO A 282 17.93 -4.80 -10.56
CA PRO A 282 16.77 -3.90 -10.57
C PRO A 282 15.91 -4.17 -9.31
N GLY A 283 15.29 -3.13 -8.74
CA GLY A 283 14.57 -3.25 -7.46
C GLY A 283 15.13 -2.42 -6.30
N ARG A 284 15.95 -1.40 -6.60
CA ARG A 284 16.31 -0.32 -5.65
C ARG A 284 15.66 1.02 -6.00
N SER A 285 14.83 1.07 -7.03
CA SER A 285 14.03 2.24 -7.37
C SER A 285 13.00 2.50 -6.27
N GLN A 286 12.91 3.77 -5.87
CA GLN A 286 11.98 4.20 -4.85
C GLN A 286 11.54 5.64 -5.14
N GLY A 287 10.26 5.91 -4.92
CA GLY A 287 9.73 7.26 -4.93
C GLY A 287 9.03 7.71 -6.21
N LEU A 288 8.40 8.88 -6.11
CA LEU A 288 7.46 9.44 -7.07
C LEU A 288 8.15 9.87 -8.37
N THR A 289 9.36 10.44 -8.28
CA THR A 289 10.15 10.79 -9.47
C THR A 289 10.41 9.55 -10.33
N HIS A 290 10.75 8.41 -9.71
CA HIS A 290 10.97 7.17 -10.46
C HIS A 290 9.71 6.73 -11.24
N ALA A 291 8.56 6.70 -10.57
CA ALA A 291 7.31 6.27 -11.20
C ALA A 291 6.90 7.19 -12.38
N LEU A 292 7.31 8.47 -12.34
CA LEU A 292 7.03 9.44 -13.40
C LEU A 292 8.11 9.50 -14.50
N SER A 293 9.35 9.06 -14.24
CA SER A 293 10.50 9.20 -15.16
C SER A 293 10.60 8.16 -16.29
N PHE A 294 9.71 7.16 -16.37
CA PHE A 294 9.88 6.03 -17.31
C PHE A 294 8.58 5.57 -17.98
N ASP A 295 7.63 6.49 -18.18
CA ASP A 295 6.32 6.17 -18.77
C ASP A 295 5.59 5.06 -17.98
N ILE A 296 5.94 4.86 -16.71
CA ILE A 296 5.32 3.83 -15.85
C ILE A 296 3.97 4.34 -15.41
N ALA A 297 3.91 5.52 -14.78
CA ALA A 297 2.66 6.11 -14.31
C ALA A 297 1.69 6.51 -15.43
N THR A 298 2.09 6.60 -16.69
CA THR A 298 1.24 7.03 -17.80
C THR A 298 0.43 5.89 -18.44
N ARG A 299 0.77 4.63 -18.11
CA ARG A 299 0.19 3.42 -18.73
C ARG A 299 -0.70 2.64 -17.76
N ASP A 300 -1.74 2.01 -18.28
CA ASP A 300 -2.66 1.16 -17.50
C ASP A 300 -2.08 -0.23 -17.24
N ALA A 301 -2.28 -0.75 -16.03
CA ALA A 301 -1.75 -2.05 -15.62
C ALA A 301 -2.62 -3.19 -16.13
N SER A 302 -2.58 -3.41 -17.45
CA SER A 302 -3.42 -4.36 -18.15
C SER A 302 -2.65 -5.57 -18.69
N VAL A 303 -3.35 -6.69 -18.86
CA VAL A 303 -2.88 -7.88 -19.60
C VAL A 303 -2.48 -7.56 -21.06
N SER A 304 -2.94 -6.44 -21.61
CA SER A 304 -2.55 -5.94 -22.93
C SER A 304 -1.20 -5.23 -22.97
N ASP A 305 -0.64 -4.82 -21.83
CA ASP A 305 0.70 -4.24 -21.70
C ASP A 305 1.63 -5.14 -20.86
N PRO A 306 2.10 -6.27 -21.42
CA PRO A 306 3.02 -7.16 -20.72
C PRO A 306 4.36 -6.49 -20.38
N ALA A 307 4.75 -5.43 -21.08
CA ALA A 307 6.00 -4.71 -20.82
C ALA A 307 5.89 -3.86 -19.53
N LEU A 308 4.75 -3.21 -19.30
CA LEU A 308 4.49 -2.53 -18.03
C LEU A 308 4.42 -3.53 -16.87
N LEU A 309 3.65 -4.63 -17.01
CA LEU A 309 3.53 -5.64 -15.95
C LEU A 309 4.90 -6.21 -15.56
N ASP A 310 5.77 -6.41 -16.55
CA ASP A 310 7.15 -6.85 -16.36
C ASP A 310 8.05 -5.78 -15.72
N ALA A 311 7.83 -4.49 -16.02
CA ALA A 311 8.50 -3.39 -15.34
C ALA A 311 8.07 -3.26 -13.87
N LEU A 312 6.76 -3.31 -13.58
CA LEU A 312 6.21 -3.28 -12.22
C LEU A 312 6.79 -4.44 -11.38
N ARG A 313 6.91 -5.64 -11.98
CA ARG A 313 7.57 -6.79 -11.36
C ARG A 313 9.03 -6.56 -10.96
N ARG A 314 9.73 -5.73 -11.72
CA ARG A 314 11.12 -5.34 -11.46
C ARG A 314 11.27 -4.13 -10.54
N GLY A 315 10.19 -3.71 -9.87
CA GLY A 315 10.21 -2.61 -8.90
C GLY A 315 9.98 -1.23 -9.52
N ALA A 316 9.29 -1.16 -10.67
CA ALA A 316 8.94 0.12 -11.28
C ALA A 316 7.86 0.91 -10.52
N ASP A 317 7.11 0.24 -9.62
CA ASP A 317 6.09 0.88 -8.81
C ASP A 317 6.71 1.71 -7.67
N VAL A 318 5.88 2.54 -7.02
CA VAL A 318 6.26 3.33 -5.85
C VAL A 318 6.51 2.38 -4.67
N SER A 319 7.76 1.96 -4.50
CA SER A 319 8.17 1.01 -3.45
C SER A 319 8.07 1.63 -2.05
N ASN A 320 6.88 1.60 -1.47
CA ASN A 320 6.55 2.21 -0.19
C ASN A 320 7.10 1.44 1.03
N ILE A 321 7.15 2.10 2.18
CA ILE A 321 7.59 1.53 3.46
C ILE A 321 6.45 1.60 4.48
N LEU A 322 5.97 0.44 4.90
CA LEU A 322 4.94 0.26 5.91
C LEU A 322 5.60 0.24 7.30
N ASP A 323 5.02 0.98 8.25
CA ASP A 323 5.59 1.11 9.59
C ASP A 323 5.42 -0.15 10.45
N VAL A 324 4.32 -0.86 10.23
CA VAL A 324 3.90 -2.02 11.02
C VAL A 324 3.42 -3.14 10.11
N ALA A 325 3.47 -4.37 10.60
CA ALA A 325 2.93 -5.52 9.88
C ALA A 325 2.07 -6.41 10.79
N PRO A 326 1.08 -7.15 10.24
CA PRO A 326 0.28 -8.11 11.01
C PRO A 326 1.11 -9.21 11.68
N THR A 327 2.32 -9.45 11.19
CA THR A 327 3.26 -10.48 11.66
C THR A 327 4.17 -10.03 12.80
N ASN A 328 4.11 -8.76 13.23
CA ASN A 328 4.97 -8.25 14.30
C ASN A 328 4.93 -9.17 15.55
N LEU A 329 6.06 -9.40 16.21
CA LEU A 329 6.12 -10.33 17.34
C LEU A 329 5.39 -9.79 18.56
N LEU A 330 5.54 -8.49 18.81
CA LEU A 330 4.95 -7.84 19.97
C LEU A 330 3.46 -7.58 19.71
N ALA A 331 2.62 -8.02 20.65
CA ALA A 331 1.19 -7.85 20.55
C ALA A 331 0.76 -6.38 20.49
N ARG A 332 1.53 -5.46 21.10
CA ARG A 332 1.29 -4.02 21.02
C ARG A 332 1.48 -3.52 19.58
N ASP A 333 2.58 -3.90 18.92
CA ASP A 333 2.90 -3.43 17.56
C ASP A 333 1.94 -4.02 16.53
N ARG A 334 1.53 -5.28 16.68
CA ARG A 334 0.47 -5.87 15.82
C ARG A 334 -0.87 -5.16 15.95
N ARG A 335 -1.17 -4.58 17.12
CA ARG A 335 -2.41 -3.84 17.33
C ARG A 335 -2.39 -2.46 16.68
N GLU A 336 -1.24 -2.02 16.18
CA GLU A 336 -1.14 -0.81 15.38
C GLU A 336 -1.43 -1.04 13.89
N TYR A 337 -1.62 -2.29 13.46
CA TYR A 337 -1.91 -2.57 12.05
C TYR A 337 -3.30 -2.06 11.63
N SER A 338 -3.32 -1.40 10.48
CA SER A 338 -4.49 -1.03 9.70
C SER A 338 -4.15 -1.12 8.22
N PRO A 339 -5.08 -1.56 7.34
CA PRO A 339 -4.90 -1.37 5.90
C PRO A 339 -5.09 0.10 5.49
N ALA A 340 -5.63 0.96 6.37
CA ALA A 340 -5.76 2.39 6.12
C ALA A 340 -4.42 3.08 6.43
N TRP A 341 -3.62 3.36 5.40
CA TRP A 341 -2.28 3.91 5.58
C TRP A 341 -2.26 5.43 5.46
N ASP A 342 -1.72 6.10 6.48
CA ASP A 342 -1.47 7.54 6.49
C ASP A 342 -0.12 7.85 5.83
N LEU A 343 -0.17 8.43 4.63
CA LEU A 343 0.99 8.68 3.79
C LEU A 343 1.85 9.81 4.34
N ASN A 344 3.13 9.52 4.52
CA ASN A 344 4.19 10.47 4.81
C ASN A 344 5.07 10.60 3.56
N VAL A 345 5.12 11.79 2.97
CA VAL A 345 5.91 12.04 1.76
C VAL A 345 7.24 12.68 2.16
N GLY A 346 8.34 11.97 1.95
CA GLY A 346 9.69 12.46 2.23
C GLY A 346 10.36 13.10 1.01
N VAL A 347 11.18 14.13 1.26
CA VAL A 347 12.09 14.73 0.28
C VAL A 347 13.48 14.72 0.91
N TYR A 348 14.43 14.07 0.24
CA TYR A 348 15.83 14.14 0.63
C TYR A 348 16.35 15.55 0.36
N THR A 349 17.03 16.14 1.34
CA THR A 349 17.66 17.45 1.19
C THR A 349 18.84 17.39 0.22
N ASP A 350 19.24 18.53 -0.33
CA ASP A 350 20.42 18.62 -1.22
C ASP A 350 21.68 18.05 -0.56
N GLU A 351 21.84 18.28 0.75
CA GLU A 351 22.93 17.69 1.54
C GLU A 351 22.84 16.16 1.57
N ALA A 352 21.65 15.61 1.85
CA ALA A 352 21.46 14.16 1.88
C ALA A 352 21.73 13.52 0.51
N VAL A 353 21.31 14.17 -0.57
CA VAL A 353 21.58 13.74 -1.94
C VAL A 353 23.08 13.81 -2.24
N ALA A 354 23.77 14.89 -1.87
CA ALA A 354 25.21 15.04 -2.06
C ALA A 354 26.01 13.97 -1.29
N LEU A 355 25.50 13.53 -0.13
CA LEU A 355 26.06 12.45 0.68
C LEU A 355 25.66 11.04 0.19
N GLY A 356 24.80 10.92 -0.82
CA GLY A 356 24.32 9.65 -1.34
C GLY A 356 23.37 8.91 -0.39
N LEU A 357 22.69 9.64 0.51
CA LEU A 357 21.76 9.08 1.49
C LEU A 357 20.37 8.79 0.90
N ASN A 358 20.10 9.18 -0.35
CA ASN A 358 18.83 8.95 -1.05
C ASN A 358 18.72 7.56 -1.71
N ASP A 359 19.45 6.55 -1.18
CA ASP A 359 19.33 5.15 -1.58
C ASP A 359 18.07 4.48 -0.99
N LEU A 360 17.80 3.24 -1.42
CA LEU A 360 16.66 2.45 -0.96
C LEU A 360 16.53 2.42 0.57
N LYS A 361 15.35 2.80 1.08
CA LYS A 361 14.96 2.61 2.48
C LYS A 361 13.89 1.54 2.60
N THR A 362 13.99 0.75 3.67
CA THR A 362 13.09 -0.40 3.91
C THR A 362 12.46 -0.41 5.31
N ASP A 363 12.87 0.51 6.20
CA ASP A 363 12.45 0.56 7.59
C ASP A 363 12.03 1.98 7.97
N ALA A 364 10.83 2.13 8.53
CA ALA A 364 10.23 3.42 8.84
C ALA A 364 11.03 4.20 9.91
N ASN A 365 11.63 3.51 10.89
CA ASN A 365 12.44 4.19 11.91
C ASN A 365 13.74 4.74 11.33
N THR A 366 14.31 4.07 10.32
CA THR A 366 15.43 4.63 9.55
C THR A 366 15.05 5.93 8.87
N VAL A 367 13.85 6.01 8.28
CA VAL A 367 13.32 7.25 7.68
C VAL A 367 13.16 8.35 8.72
N ARG A 368 12.55 8.04 9.87
CA ARG A 368 12.36 8.99 10.96
C ARG A 368 13.69 9.49 11.55
N MET A 369 14.70 8.63 11.66
CA MET A 369 16.03 9.02 12.11
C MET A 369 16.69 10.01 11.14
N LEU A 370 16.62 9.75 9.84
CA LEU A 370 17.13 10.68 8.83
C LEU A 370 16.37 12.01 8.83
N ALA A 371 15.06 11.99 9.06
CA ALA A 371 14.26 13.20 9.22
C ALA A 371 14.67 13.99 10.47
N ALA A 372 14.89 13.32 11.61
CA ALA A 372 15.36 13.95 12.85
C ALA A 372 16.76 14.58 12.70
N GLN A 373 17.58 14.07 11.78
CA GLN A 373 18.89 14.61 11.43
C GLN A 373 18.84 15.74 10.38
N GLY A 374 17.66 16.07 9.84
CA GLY A 374 17.50 17.09 8.80
C GLY A 374 17.82 16.62 7.39
N TYR A 375 18.00 15.31 7.17
CA TYR A 375 18.28 14.75 5.84
C TYR A 375 17.02 14.47 5.02
N ILE A 376 15.86 14.37 5.67
CA ILE A 376 14.56 14.17 5.02
C ILE A 376 13.57 15.19 5.59
N THR A 377 12.86 15.88 4.69
CA THR A 377 11.77 16.81 5.04
C THR A 377 10.46 16.35 4.39
N ALA A 378 9.34 16.97 4.75
CA ALA A 378 8.16 16.99 3.89
C ALA A 378 8.39 17.89 2.66
N PRO A 379 7.55 17.80 1.61
CA PRO A 379 7.56 18.77 0.51
C PRO A 379 7.52 20.22 1.03
N GLY A 380 8.33 21.09 0.45
CA GLY A 380 8.46 22.48 0.91
C GLY A 380 9.38 22.69 2.12
N GLY A 381 10.06 21.64 2.61
CA GLY A 381 11.09 21.76 3.65
C GLY A 381 10.56 21.74 5.09
N LEU A 382 9.27 21.46 5.29
CA LEU A 382 8.68 21.28 6.61
C LEU A 382 9.18 19.97 7.28
N PRO A 383 9.08 19.82 8.60
CA PRO A 383 9.34 18.54 9.25
C PRO A 383 8.52 17.41 8.61
N LEU A 384 9.12 16.24 8.45
CA LEU A 384 8.42 15.05 7.93
C LEU A 384 7.21 14.74 8.82
N GLY A 385 6.06 14.49 8.21
CA GLY A 385 4.83 14.10 8.88
C GLY A 385 3.75 13.69 7.88
N SER A 386 2.56 13.40 8.41
CA SER A 386 1.40 13.03 7.61
C SER A 386 1.09 14.07 6.53
N SER A 387 0.80 13.59 5.32
CA SER A 387 0.22 14.37 4.22
C SER A 387 -1.31 14.43 4.26
N ASN A 388 -1.92 13.83 5.30
CA ASN A 388 -3.35 13.54 5.41
C ASN A 388 -3.93 12.80 4.19
N THR A 389 -3.11 11.98 3.53
CA THR A 389 -3.55 11.09 2.46
C THR A 389 -3.68 9.69 3.02
N GLU A 390 -4.87 9.13 2.93
CA GLU A 390 -5.12 7.72 3.23
C GLU A 390 -4.95 6.88 1.96
N ILE A 391 -4.36 5.69 2.11
CA ILE A 391 -4.25 4.68 1.07
C ILE A 391 -4.65 3.32 1.65
N ASN A 392 -5.67 2.69 1.07
CA ASN A 392 -6.16 1.39 1.51
C ASN A 392 -5.29 0.26 0.92
N CYS A 393 -4.28 -0.19 1.68
CA CYS A 393 -3.33 -1.19 1.22
C CYS A 393 -3.20 -2.44 2.12
N PRO A 394 -4.05 -3.47 1.94
CA PRO A 394 -3.94 -4.72 2.70
C PRO A 394 -2.63 -5.46 2.47
N VAL A 395 -1.96 -5.90 3.55
CA VAL A 395 -0.74 -6.71 3.43
C VAL A 395 -1.09 -8.13 2.99
N LEU A 396 -0.47 -8.58 1.90
CA LEU A 396 -0.73 -9.88 1.29
C LEU A 396 0.19 -10.99 1.83
N GLY A 397 1.48 -10.71 1.98
CA GLY A 397 2.48 -11.69 2.39
C GLY A 397 3.91 -11.18 2.24
N PHE A 398 4.89 -12.08 2.32
CA PHE A 398 6.31 -11.75 2.24
C PHE A 398 7.10 -12.81 1.45
N PRO A 399 8.06 -12.45 0.59
CA PRO A 399 8.81 -13.43 -0.22
C PRO A 399 9.81 -14.26 0.61
N ASN A 400 10.39 -13.64 1.65
CA ASN A 400 11.56 -14.15 2.36
C ASN A 400 11.25 -14.36 3.86
N ALA A 401 11.81 -13.51 4.72
CA ALA A 401 11.54 -13.50 6.15
C ALA A 401 10.28 -12.67 6.45
N PRO A 402 9.49 -13.08 7.47
CA PRO A 402 8.38 -12.26 7.94
C PRO A 402 8.90 -10.95 8.54
N PRO A 403 8.21 -9.82 8.36
CA PRO A 403 8.45 -8.62 9.15
C PRO A 403 8.03 -8.88 10.61
N LEU A 404 8.99 -8.90 11.52
CA LEU A 404 8.78 -9.26 12.93
C LEU A 404 8.79 -8.06 13.88
N GLY A 405 9.29 -6.92 13.43
CA GLY A 405 9.44 -5.69 14.20
C GLY A 405 10.56 -4.82 13.61
N PRO A 406 10.61 -3.53 13.94
CA PRO A 406 11.51 -2.57 13.29
C PRO A 406 12.98 -2.96 13.50
N ARG A 407 13.82 -2.69 12.49
CA ARG A 407 15.25 -3.06 12.53
C ARG A 407 16.07 -2.18 13.47
N ILE A 408 15.60 -0.97 13.70
CA ILE A 408 16.16 -0.04 14.68
C ILE A 408 15.06 0.51 15.60
N PRO A 409 15.38 0.91 16.83
CA PRO A 409 14.43 1.59 17.71
C PRO A 409 13.91 2.89 17.07
N PRO A 410 12.69 3.34 17.42
CA PRO A 410 12.21 4.64 17.00
C PRO A 410 13.11 5.75 17.59
N PRO A 411 13.23 6.91 16.93
CA PRO A 411 14.03 8.01 17.47
C PRO A 411 13.55 8.45 18.85
N GLY A 412 14.46 8.52 19.82
CA GLY A 412 14.17 8.97 21.19
C GLY A 412 13.93 7.87 22.23
N ASP A 413 13.95 6.59 21.82
CA ASP A 413 13.94 5.42 22.72
C ASP A 413 15.33 5.02 23.25
#